data_AF-A0A838KUT9-F1
#
_entry.id   AF-A0A838KUT9-F1
#
_cell.length_a   1.000
_cell.length_b   1.000
_cell.length_c   1.000
_cell.angle_alpha   90.00
_cell.angle_beta   90.00
_cell.angle_gamma   90.00
#
_symmetry.space_group_name_H-M   'P 1'
#
loop_
_entity.id
_entity.type
_entity.pdbx_description
1 polymer ?
#
loop_
_entity_poly.entity_id
_entity_poly.type
_entity_poly.pdbx_seq_one_letter_code
_entity_poly.pdbx_strand_id
1 'polypeptide(L)' 'MYARVTTIQGAPAKMDDAKGHIQEQTLPQLQKMEGFKGFVALGDRQSGKVLGV' A
#
# COMPACT_ATOMS: atom_id res chain seq x y z
N MET A 1 -12.50 10.88 13.50
CA MET A 1 -11.47 9.90 13.10
C MET A 1 -11.32 9.99 11.58
N TYR A 2 -10.11 10.08 11.05
CA TYR A 2 -9.85 10.25 9.61
C TYR A 2 -8.96 9.11 9.12
N ALA A 3 -9.20 8.65 7.89
CA ALA A 3 -8.36 7.70 7.17
C ALA A 3 -7.91 8.34 5.85
N ARG A 4 -6.68 8.04 5.43
CA ARG A 4 -6.16 8.47 4.13
C ARG A 4 -6.22 7.29 3.18
N VAL A 5 -7.00 7.42 2.12
CA VAL A 5 -7.10 6.37 1.10
C VAL A 5 -6.27 6.75 -0.11
N THR A 6 -5.44 5.82 -0.57
CA THR A 6 -4.67 5.93 -1.82
C THR A 6 -5.07 4.80 -2.76
N THR A 7 -5.47 5.12 -3.99
CA THR A 7 -5.69 4.13 -5.04
C THR A 7 -4.51 4.15 -6.00
N ILE A 8 -4.00 2.96 -6.31
CA ILE A 8 -2.86 2.77 -7.21
C ILE A 8 -3.28 1.81 -8.31
N GLN A 9 -2.91 2.11 -9.54
CA GLN A 9 -3.05 1.21 -10.67
C GLN A 9 -1.65 0.78 -11.12
N GLY A 10 -1.35 -0.50 -10.94
CA GLY A 10 -0.08 -1.10 -11.35
C GLY A 10 -0.26 -2.12 -12.47
N ALA A 11 0.85 -2.71 -12.90
CA ALA A 11 0.84 -3.88 -13.77
C ALA A 11 0.53 -5.14 -12.95
N PRO A 12 -0.43 -5.99 -13.35
CA PRO A 12 -0.78 -7.24 -12.65
C PRO A 12 0.43 -8.13 -12.33
N ALA A 13 1.39 -8.21 -13.26
CA ALA A 13 2.60 -9.03 -13.11
C ALA A 13 3.56 -8.54 -12.01
N LYS A 14 3.40 -7.31 -11.50
CA LYS A 14 4.29 -6.70 -10.50
C LYS A 14 3.74 -6.72 -9.08
N MET A 15 2.65 -7.46 -8.84
CA MET A 15 1.94 -7.42 -7.57
C MET A 15 2.76 -7.95 -6.38
N ASP A 16 3.55 -9.01 -6.59
CA ASP A 16 4.40 -9.56 -5.52
C ASP A 16 5.60 -8.65 -5.25
N ASP A 17 6.21 -8.06 -6.28
CA ASP A 17 7.25 -7.02 -6.14
C ASP A 17 6.71 -5.81 -5.37
N ALA A 18 5.51 -5.35 -5.71
CA ALA A 18 4.84 -4.23 -5.05
C ALA A 18 4.59 -4.52 -3.57
N LYS A 19 4.18 -5.75 -3.22
CA LYS A 19 4.03 -6.19 -1.84
C LYS A 19 5.37 -6.09 -1.09
N GLY A 20 6.45 -6.64 -1.66
CA GLY A 20 7.78 -6.58 -1.05
C GLY A 20 8.25 -5.13 -0.82
N HIS A 21 8.13 -4.30 -1.85
CA HIS A 21 8.46 -2.88 -1.78
C HIS A 21 7.65 -2.12 -0.71
N ILE A 22 6.35 -2.41 -0.60
CA ILE A 22 5.50 -1.81 0.44
C ILE A 22 5.98 -2.21 1.84
N GLN A 23 6.29 -3.49 2.06
CA GLN A 23 6.71 -4.00 3.37
C GLN A 23 8.10 -3.49 3.79
N GLU A 24 9.05 -3.50 2.86
CA GLU A 24 10.46 -3.22 3.16
C GLU A 24 10.80 -1.74 3.12
N GLN A 25 10.11 -0.96 2.26
CA GLN A 25 10.49 0.42 1.99
C GLN A 25 9.40 1.41 2.38
N THR A 26 8.14 1.15 2.02
CA THR A 26 7.06 2.13 2.23
C THR A 26 6.56 2.15 3.68
N LEU A 27 6.25 0.99 4.26
CA LEU A 27 5.70 0.88 5.61
C LEU A 27 6.61 1.49 6.69
N PRO A 28 7.94 1.26 6.68
CA PRO A 28 8.84 1.91 7.65
C PRO A 28 8.86 3.44 7.55
N GLN A 29 8.56 4.00 6.38
CA GLN A 29 8.46 5.45 6.20
C GLN A 29 7.11 5.97 6.72
N LEU A 30 6.01 5.27 6.44
CA LEU A 30 4.69 5.60 6.96
C LEU A 30 4.65 5.59 8.49
N GLN A 31 5.31 4.60 9.12
CA GLN A 31 5.42 4.49 10.58
C GLN A 31 6.11 5.68 11.25
N LYS A 32 6.94 6.44 10.51
CA LYS A 32 7.62 7.64 11.02
C LYS A 32 6.75 8.89 10.94
N MET A 33 5.62 8.84 10.25
CA MET A 33 4.72 9.98 10.11
C MET A 33 3.97 10.24 11.40
N GLU A 34 3.89 11.51 11.80
CA GLU A 34 3.09 11.92 12.95
C GLU A 34 1.64 11.50 12.77
N GLY A 35 1.06 10.89 13.80
CA GLY A 35 -0.32 10.42 13.78
C GLY A 35 -0.56 9.08 13.08
N PHE A 36 0.49 8.37 12.62
CA PHE A 36 0.34 7.01 12.09
C PHE A 36 -0.27 6.05 13.13
N LYS A 37 -1.31 5.31 12.73
CA LYS A 37 -2.00 4.33 13.58
C LYS A 37 -2.00 2.91 12.98
N GLY A 38 -1.79 2.79 11.68
CA GLY A 38 -1.82 1.52 10.97
C GLY A 38 -1.84 1.74 9.47
N PHE A 39 -1.64 0.66 8.71
CA PHE A 39 -1.74 0.65 7.27
C PHE A 39 -2.31 -0.68 6.80
N VAL A 40 -3.25 -0.64 5.85
CA VAL A 40 -3.80 -1.82 5.17
C VAL A 40 -3.75 -1.60 3.68
N ALA A 41 -3.23 -2.57 2.93
CA ALA A 41 -3.27 -2.59 1.48
C ALA A 41 -4.10 -3.78 0.98
N LEU A 42 -5.07 -3.50 0.12
CA LEU A 42 -5.90 -4.47 -0.58
C LEU A 42 -5.54 -4.44 -2.06
N GLY A 43 -5.05 -5.54 -2.59
CA GLY A 43 -4.63 -5.65 -4.00
C GLY A 43 -5.45 -6.68 -4.76
N ASP A 44 -6.04 -6.26 -5.88
CA ASP A 44 -6.57 -7.16 -6.90
C ASP A 44 -5.45 -7.54 -7.86
N ARG A 45 -5.04 -8.82 -7.79
CA ARG A 45 -3.93 -9.34 -8.60
C ARG A 45 -4.22 -9.40 -10.09
N GLN A 46 -5.48 -9.55 -10.50
CA GLN A 46 -5.82 -9.66 -11.92
C GLN A 46 -5.82 -8.30 -12.60
N SER A 47 -6.42 -7.29 -11.96
CA SER A 47 -6.46 -5.95 -12.51
C SER A 47 -5.21 -5.12 -12.21
N GLY A 48 -4.42 -5.48 -11.20
CA GLY A 48 -3.29 -4.68 -10.71
C GLY A 48 -3.72 -3.46 -9.89
N LYS A 49 -4.99 -3.37 -9.51
CA LYS A 49 -5.54 -2.29 -8.67
C LYS A 49 -5.19 -2.53 -7.21
N VAL A 50 -4.71 -1.49 -6.54
CA VAL A 50 -4.41 -1.50 -5.10
C VAL A 50 -5.11 -0.34 -4.40
N LEU A 51 -5.64 -0.60 -3.22
CA LEU A 51 -6.19 0.40 -2.31
C LEU A 51 -5.45 0.33 -0.98
N GLY A 52 -4.80 1.43 -0.60
CA GLY A 52 -4.10 1.60 0.67
C GLY A 52 -4.90 2.51 1.61
N VAL A 53 -4.96 2.15 2.90
CA VAL A 53 -5.65 2.89 3.99
C VAL A 53 -4.73 3.05 5.17
#